data_AF-A0A7Z0MRZ2-F1
#
_entry.id   AF-A0A7Z0MRZ2-F1
#
_cell.length_a   1.000
_cell.length_b   1.000
_cell.length_c   1.000
_cell.angle_alpha   90.00
_cell.angle_beta   90.00
_cell.angle_gamma   90.00
#
_symmetry.space_group_name_H-M   'P 1'
#
loop_
_entity.id
_entity.type
_entity.pdbx_description
1 polymer ?
#
loop_
_entity_poly.entity_id
_entity_poly.type
_entity_poly.pdbx_seq_one_letter_code
_entity_poly.pdbx_strand_id
1 'polypeptide(L)'
;MASMSLKSAPNLDQLDANALRALARQLMGELDETRQVVAKHAHDIHFKETHIRKLTHEIAVLRRYRFGKKSEQLGGEQGLLLEDAVDADIAAIEQELINLGGQPPAQKPASPPKRRSCQRNCPASRFAMSRTPPHVLAAA
;
A
#
# COMPACT_ATOMS: atom_id res chain seq x y z
N MET A 1 -9.80 -3.49 -28.38
CA MET A 1 -11.23 -3.35 -28.04
C MET A 1 -11.94 -4.57 -28.60
N ALA A 2 -12.28 -5.55 -27.76
CA ALA A 2 -12.94 -6.77 -28.19
C ALA A 2 -14.43 -6.49 -28.40
N SER A 3 -14.90 -6.71 -29.61
CA SER A 3 -16.31 -6.72 -30.00
C SER A 3 -17.07 -7.75 -29.16
N MET A 4 -17.88 -7.27 -28.20
CA MET A 4 -18.87 -8.12 -27.55
C MET A 4 -19.88 -8.55 -28.61
N SER A 5 -19.82 -9.84 -28.97
CA SER A 5 -20.81 -10.48 -29.83
C SER A 5 -22.17 -10.41 -29.14
N LEU A 6 -23.01 -9.46 -29.57
CA LEU A 6 -24.41 -9.41 -29.19
C LEU A 6 -25.05 -10.66 -29.76
N LYS A 7 -25.33 -11.66 -28.92
CA LYS A 7 -26.17 -12.82 -29.26
C LYS A 7 -27.43 -12.26 -29.94
N SER A 8 -27.59 -12.55 -31.23
CA SER A 8 -28.71 -12.07 -32.04
C SER A 8 -30.02 -12.39 -31.34
N ALA A 9 -30.83 -11.37 -31.05
CA ALA A 9 -32.12 -11.57 -30.41
C ALA A 9 -33.06 -12.28 -31.40
N PRO A 10 -33.70 -13.40 -31.01
CA PRO A 10 -34.73 -14.01 -31.84
C PRO A 10 -35.86 -13.00 -32.05
N ASN A 11 -36.45 -12.98 -33.25
CA ASN A 11 -37.53 -12.06 -33.59
C ASN A 11 -38.79 -12.42 -32.77
N LEU A 12 -39.02 -11.68 -31.67
CA LEU A 12 -39.97 -12.01 -30.61
C LEU A 12 -41.41 -12.15 -31.09
N ASP A 13 -41.77 -11.45 -32.16
CA ASP A 13 -43.12 -11.42 -32.74
C ASP A 13 -43.52 -12.74 -33.41
N GLN A 14 -42.56 -13.64 -33.65
CA GLN A 14 -42.77 -14.93 -34.32
C GLN A 14 -42.85 -16.11 -33.35
N LEU A 15 -42.64 -15.90 -32.04
CA LEU A 15 -42.65 -16.98 -31.03
C LEU A 15 -44.04 -17.21 -30.45
N ASP A 16 -44.38 -18.48 -30.23
CA ASP A 16 -45.59 -18.86 -29.52
C ASP A 16 -45.45 -18.71 -27.99
N ALA A 17 -46.57 -18.76 -27.26
CA ALA A 17 -46.58 -18.53 -25.82
C ALA A 17 -45.73 -19.54 -25.03
N ASN A 18 -45.54 -20.76 -25.54
CA ASN A 18 -44.71 -21.77 -24.90
C ASN A 18 -43.22 -21.51 -25.13
N ALA A 19 -42.82 -21.14 -26.34
CA ALA A 19 -41.43 -20.78 -26.62
C ALA A 19 -41.01 -19.50 -25.89
N LEU A 20 -41.90 -18.52 -25.73
CA LEU A 20 -41.64 -17.34 -24.89
C LEU A 20 -41.41 -17.70 -23.42
N ARG A 21 -42.21 -18.62 -22.84
CA ARG A 21 -41.99 -19.10 -21.46
C ARG A 21 -40.68 -19.88 -21.31
N ALA A 22 -40.32 -20.69 -22.30
CA ALA A 22 -39.05 -21.42 -22.30
C ALA A 22 -37.86 -20.45 -22.36
N LEU A 23 -37.91 -19.46 -23.25
CA LEU A 23 -36.89 -18.42 -23.36
C LEU A 23 -36.78 -17.60 -22.07
N ALA A 24 -37.90 -17.20 -21.47
CA ALA A 24 -37.90 -16.48 -20.20
C ALA A 24 -37.21 -17.30 -19.08
N ARG A 25 -37.49 -18.62 -19.00
CA ARG A 25 -36.81 -19.50 -18.04
C ARG A 25 -35.31 -19.59 -18.29
N GLN A 26 -34.89 -19.70 -19.55
CA GLN A 26 -33.48 -19.71 -19.92
C GLN A 26 -32.80 -18.39 -19.53
N LEU A 27 -33.39 -17.25 -19.87
CA LEU A 27 -32.85 -15.93 -19.55
C LEU A 27 -32.77 -15.70 -18.04
N MET A 28 -33.76 -16.16 -17.27
CA MET A 28 -33.70 -16.11 -15.80
C MET A 28 -32.54 -16.96 -15.27
N GLY A 29 -32.33 -18.16 -15.81
CA GLY A 29 -31.19 -19.01 -15.45
C GLY A 29 -29.84 -18.35 -15.77
N GLU A 30 -29.66 -17.83 -16.99
CA GLU A 30 -28.45 -17.09 -17.39
C GLU A 30 -28.23 -15.85 -16.50
N LEU A 31 -29.32 -15.16 -16.11
CA LEU A 31 -29.25 -13.98 -15.26
C LEU A 31 -28.85 -14.32 -13.81
N ASP A 32 -29.30 -15.45 -13.29
CA ASP A 32 -28.89 -15.92 -11.97
C ASP A 32 -27.43 -16.40 -11.96
N GLU A 33 -26.99 -17.11 -13.01
CA GLU A 33 -25.59 -17.50 -13.19
C GLU A 33 -24.67 -16.27 -13.28
N THR A 34 -25.02 -15.30 -14.11
CA THR A 34 -24.24 -14.05 -14.23
C THR A 34 -24.21 -13.27 -12.92
N ARG A 35 -25.33 -13.17 -12.19
CA ARG A 35 -25.36 -12.56 -10.85
C ARG A 35 -24.40 -13.25 -9.88
N GLN A 36 -24.36 -14.58 -9.87
CA GLN A 36 -23.44 -15.33 -9.01
C GLN A 36 -21.97 -15.07 -9.38
N VAL A 37 -21.64 -15.05 -10.67
CA VAL A 37 -20.29 -14.75 -11.16
C VAL A 37 -19.88 -13.33 -10.79
N VAL A 38 -20.75 -12.35 -11.00
CA VAL A 38 -20.50 -10.95 -10.63
C VAL A 38 -20.30 -10.80 -9.13
N ALA A 39 -21.11 -11.46 -8.30
CA ALA A 39 -20.97 -11.43 -6.85
C ALA A 39 -19.62 -12.00 -6.38
N LYS A 40 -19.18 -13.13 -6.96
CA LYS A 40 -17.86 -13.72 -6.67
C LYS A 40 -16.73 -12.77 -7.05
N HIS A 41 -16.78 -12.19 -8.24
CA HIS A 41 -15.77 -11.24 -8.70
C HIS A 41 -15.74 -9.96 -7.84
N ALA A 42 -16.89 -9.45 -7.42
CA ALA A 42 -16.95 -8.29 -6.53
C ALA A 42 -16.25 -8.59 -5.18
N HIS A 43 -16.46 -9.78 -4.63
CA HIS A 43 -15.77 -10.24 -3.42
C HIS A 43 -14.25 -10.34 -3.63
N ASP A 44 -13.81 -10.95 -4.74
CA ASP A 44 -12.38 -11.10 -5.05
C ASP A 44 -11.68 -9.76 -5.25
N ILE A 45 -12.33 -8.82 -5.93
CA ILE A 45 -11.83 -7.45 -6.12
C ILE A 45 -11.68 -6.78 -4.76
N HIS A 46 -12.71 -6.84 -3.91
CA HIS A 46 -12.66 -6.25 -2.58
C HIS A 46 -11.53 -6.86 -1.73
N PHE A 47 -11.37 -8.19 -1.76
CA PHE A 47 -10.29 -8.87 -1.06
C PHE A 47 -8.92 -8.38 -1.54
N LYS A 48 -8.68 -8.35 -2.86
CA LYS A 48 -7.42 -7.86 -3.43
C LYS A 48 -7.14 -6.40 -3.06
N GLU A 49 -8.15 -5.53 -3.13
CA GLU A 49 -8.03 -4.11 -2.77
C GLU A 49 -7.62 -3.96 -1.29
N THR A 50 -8.25 -4.71 -0.39
CA THR A 50 -7.90 -4.67 1.04
C THR A 50 -6.47 -5.17 1.29
N HIS A 51 -6.04 -6.20 0.57
CA HIS A 51 -4.69 -6.75 0.69
C HIS A 51 -3.63 -5.80 0.13
N ILE A 52 -3.89 -5.17 -1.03
CA ILE A 52 -3.03 -4.11 -1.58
C ILE A 52 -2.90 -2.95 -0.57
N ARG A 53 -3.99 -2.54 0.06
CA ARG A 53 -3.96 -1.48 1.08
C ARG A 53 -3.09 -1.86 2.28
N LYS A 54 -3.18 -3.13 2.73
CA LYS A 54 -2.38 -3.67 3.82
C LYS A 54 -0.89 -3.65 3.47
N LEU A 55 -0.49 -4.24 2.35
CA LEU A 55 0.91 -4.30 1.92
C LEU A 55 1.50 -2.88 1.72
N THR A 56 0.71 -1.95 1.15
CA THR A 56 1.12 -0.55 1.02
C THR A 56 1.39 0.10 2.38
N HIS A 57 0.55 -0.18 3.38
CA HIS A 57 0.75 0.32 4.74
C HIS A 57 1.99 -0.28 5.40
N GLU A 58 2.22 -1.59 5.24
CA GLU A 58 3.39 -2.29 5.78
C GLU A 58 4.69 -1.70 5.23
N ILE A 59 4.77 -1.45 3.91
CA ILE A 59 5.92 -0.75 3.30
C ILE A 59 6.13 0.62 3.95
N ALA A 60 5.07 1.39 4.20
CA ALA A 60 5.16 2.71 4.82
C ALA A 60 5.67 2.63 6.28
N VAL A 61 5.23 1.62 7.04
CA VAL A 61 5.68 1.37 8.42
C VAL A 61 7.17 0.99 8.45
N LEU A 62 7.59 0.04 7.60
CA LEU A 62 8.99 -0.39 7.50
C LEU A 62 9.91 0.76 7.09
N ARG A 63 9.51 1.58 6.10
CA ARG A 63 10.25 2.79 5.72
C ARG A 63 10.36 3.77 6.89
N ARG A 64 9.29 4.01 7.65
CA ARG A 64 9.33 4.89 8.84
C ARG A 64 10.27 4.34 9.92
N TYR A 65 10.24 3.03 10.18
CA TYR A 65 11.14 2.38 11.13
C TYR A 65 12.61 2.54 10.72
N ARG A 66 12.92 2.31 9.45
CA ARG A 66 14.27 2.51 8.88
C ARG A 66 14.78 3.93 9.11
N PHE A 67 13.97 4.96 8.83
CA PHE A 67 14.36 6.36 9.08
C PHE A 67 14.47 6.71 10.56
N GLY A 68 13.59 6.17 11.41
CA GLY A 68 13.67 6.38 12.87
C GLY A 68 14.95 5.81 13.47
N LYS A 69 15.36 4.60 13.08
CA LYS A 69 16.62 4.00 13.53
C LYS A 69 17.85 4.71 12.98
N LYS A 70 17.81 5.28 11.75
CA LYS A 70 18.89 6.17 11.27
C LYS A 70 19.06 7.43 12.12
N SER A 71 18.00 7.90 12.79
CA SER A 71 18.08 9.06 13.68
C SER A 71 18.67 8.76 15.07
N GLU A 72 18.72 7.50 15.48
CA GLU A 72 19.31 7.01 16.73
C GLU A 72 20.32 5.90 16.39
N GLN A 73 21.57 6.29 16.11
CA GLN A 73 22.63 5.43 15.55
C GLN A 73 22.74 4.04 16.21
N LEU A 74 22.15 3.01 15.58
CA LEU A 74 22.60 1.62 15.72
C LEU A 74 23.86 1.47 14.85
N GLY A 75 25.02 1.89 15.37
CA GLY A 75 26.29 1.80 14.66
C GLY A 75 26.83 0.37 14.60
N GLY A 76 27.67 0.09 13.59
CA GLY A 76 28.38 -1.19 13.43
C GLY A 76 27.71 -2.19 12.48
N GLU A 77 28.30 -3.37 12.35
CA GLU A 77 27.90 -4.41 11.38
C GLU A 77 26.46 -4.92 11.59
N GLN A 78 26.01 -5.00 12.84
CA GLN A 78 24.64 -5.43 13.17
C GLN A 78 23.58 -4.44 12.68
N GLY A 79 23.90 -3.14 12.70
CA GLY A 79 23.02 -2.11 12.16
C GLY A 79 22.90 -2.20 10.64
N LEU A 80 24.01 -2.45 9.94
CA LEU A 80 24.02 -2.67 8.50
C LEU A 80 23.22 -3.93 8.11
N LEU A 81 23.42 -5.04 8.82
CA LEU A 81 22.66 -6.27 8.59
C LEU A 81 21.15 -6.05 8.77
N LEU A 82 20.75 -5.25 9.75
CA LEU A 82 19.35 -4.89 9.97
C LEU A 82 18.81 -4.02 8.83
N GLU A 83 19.59 -3.06 8.33
CA GLU A 83 19.20 -2.24 7.17
C GLU A 83 18.99 -3.10 5.92
N ASP A 84 19.92 -4.02 5.65
CA ASP A 84 19.84 -4.93 4.50
C ASP A 84 18.63 -5.87 4.62
N ALA A 85 18.36 -6.40 5.82
CA ALA A 85 17.19 -7.23 6.07
C ALA A 85 15.87 -6.47 5.85
N VAL A 86 15.77 -5.23 6.34
CA VAL A 86 14.58 -4.39 6.13
C VAL A 86 14.39 -4.04 4.65
N ASP A 87 15.48 -3.78 3.91
CA ASP A 87 15.39 -3.49 2.48
C ASP A 87 14.99 -4.74 1.68
N ALA A 88 15.45 -5.94 2.07
CA ALA A 88 15.01 -7.21 1.50
C ALA A 88 13.50 -7.46 1.74
N ASP A 89 13.02 -7.21 2.96
CA ASP A 89 11.60 -7.35 3.31
C ASP A 89 10.73 -6.38 2.53
N ILE A 90 11.14 -5.11 2.41
CA ILE A 90 10.44 -4.11 1.60
C ILE A 90 10.36 -4.57 0.14
N ALA A 91 11.47 -5.08 -0.42
CA ALA A 91 11.50 -5.59 -1.79
C ALA A 91 10.57 -6.79 -1.99
N ALA A 92 10.51 -7.71 -1.02
CA ALA A 92 9.62 -8.86 -1.06
C ALA A 92 8.13 -8.43 -1.05
N ILE A 93 7.76 -7.48 -0.18
CA ILE A 93 6.39 -6.94 -0.11
C ILE A 93 6.04 -6.17 -1.39
N GLU A 94 6.97 -5.41 -1.96
CA GLU A 94 6.78 -4.71 -3.23
C GLU A 94 6.50 -5.69 -4.38
N GLN A 95 7.18 -6.85 -4.42
CA GLN A 95 6.90 -7.91 -5.39
C GLN A 95 5.52 -8.53 -5.21
N GLU A 96 5.11 -8.81 -3.96
CA GLU A 96 3.77 -9.32 -3.68
C GLU A 96 2.69 -8.33 -4.17
N LEU A 97 2.92 -7.05 -3.94
CA LEU A 97 2.02 -5.97 -4.36
C LEU A 97 1.90 -5.90 -5.90
N ILE A 98 3.02 -6.06 -6.63
CA ILE A 98 3.03 -6.14 -8.10
C ILE A 98 2.24 -7.35 -8.60
N ASN A 99 2.41 -8.51 -7.96
CA ASN A 99 1.69 -9.74 -8.32
C ASN A 99 0.16 -9.60 -8.17
N LEU A 100 -0.29 -8.74 -7.25
CA LEU A 100 -1.72 -8.43 -7.05
C LEU A 100 -2.24 -7.35 -8.02
N GLY A 101 -1.38 -6.76 -8.85
CA GLY A 101 -1.72 -5.67 -9.77
C GLY A 101 -1.67 -4.28 -9.13
N GLY A 102 -1.16 -4.15 -7.91
CA GLY A 102 -0.90 -2.86 -7.28
C GLY A 102 0.35 -2.19 -7.84
N GLN A 103 0.52 -0.90 -7.53
CA GLN A 103 1.78 -0.18 -7.80
C GLN A 103 2.56 0.08 -6.51
N PRO A 104 3.87 -0.23 -6.48
CA PRO A 104 4.69 0.03 -5.30
C PRO A 104 4.73 1.55 -5.02
N PRO A 105 4.68 1.96 -3.74
CA PRO A 105 4.65 3.37 -3.40
C PRO A 105 5.95 4.05 -3.82
N ALA A 106 5.83 5.04 -4.72
CA ALA A 106 6.96 5.80 -5.24
C ALA A 106 7.84 6.35 -4.11
N GLN A 107 9.15 6.16 -4.24
CA GLN A 107 10.13 6.77 -3.36
C GLN A 107 10.19 8.27 -3.70
N LYS A 108 9.28 9.07 -3.11
CA LYS A 108 9.38 10.52 -3.25
C LYS A 108 10.65 10.97 -2.52
N PRO A 109 11.54 11.74 -3.17
CA PRO A 109 12.67 12.35 -2.47
C PRO A 109 12.11 13.16 -1.32
N ALA A 110 12.59 12.88 -0.10
CA ALA A 110 12.10 13.54 1.10
C ALA A 110 12.28 15.05 0.96
N SER A 111 11.18 15.78 0.76
CA SER A 111 11.21 17.23 0.80
C SER A 111 11.65 17.61 2.21
N PRO A 112 12.68 18.47 2.38
CA PRO A 112 13.10 18.87 3.72
C PRO A 112 11.89 19.44 4.45
N PRO A 113 11.64 19.05 5.72
CA PRO A 113 10.53 19.57 6.48
C PRO A 113 10.65 21.09 6.47
N LYS A 114 9.63 21.77 5.95
CA LYS A 114 9.58 23.23 5.87
C LYS A 114 9.47 23.75 7.29
N ARG A 115 10.61 23.90 7.97
CA ARG A 115 10.70 24.45 9.31
C ARG A 115 10.16 25.87 9.25
N ARG A 116 9.01 26.12 9.86
CA ARG A 116 8.61 27.50 10.17
C ARG A 116 9.75 28.09 10.98
N SER A 117 10.24 29.27 10.60
CA SER A 117 11.21 30.00 11.40
C SER A 117 10.65 30.10 12.81
N CYS A 118 11.45 29.69 13.79
CA CYS A 118 11.08 29.82 15.19
C CYS A 118 10.81 31.31 15.43
N GLN A 119 9.56 31.70 15.66
CA GLN A 119 9.24 33.06 16.06
C GLN A 119 9.97 33.29 17.39
N ARG A 120 10.70 34.41 17.46
CA ARG A 120 11.84 34.71 18.36
C ARG A 120 11.61 34.60 19.89
N ASN A 121 10.50 34.05 20.37
CA ASN A 121 10.11 34.07 21.79
C ASN A 121 9.86 32.68 22.42
N CYS A 122 10.39 31.59 21.87
CA CYS A 122 10.50 30.35 22.64
C CYS A 122 11.77 30.41 23.50
N PRO A 123 11.71 30.20 24.83
CA PRO A 123 12.92 30.06 25.62
C PRO A 123 13.67 28.86 25.06
N ALA A 124 14.87 29.10 24.51
CA ALA A 124 15.74 28.02 24.11
C ALA A 124 15.96 27.16 25.35
N SER A 125 15.42 25.94 25.39
CA SER A 125 15.88 24.94 26.35
C SER A 125 17.31 24.61 25.93
N ARG A 126 18.23 25.45 26.38
CA ARG A 126 19.64 25.13 26.52
C ARG A 126 19.65 23.94 27.46
N PHE A 127 19.68 22.73 26.91
CA PHE A 127 20.14 21.55 27.62
C PHE A 127 21.61 21.82 27.94
N ALA A 128 21.84 22.58 29.00
CA ALA A 128 23.14 22.78 29.57
C ALA A 128 23.49 21.48 30.29
N MET A 129 24.03 20.51 29.55
CA MET A 129 24.84 19.47 30.16
C MET A 129 26.04 20.20 30.76
N SER A 130 26.02 20.41 32.07
CA SER A 130 27.17 20.85 32.84
C SER A 130 28.27 19.79 32.72
N ARG A 131 29.10 19.90 31.69
CA ARG A 131 30.38 19.21 31.64
C ARG A 131 31.39 20.11 32.34
N THR A 132 31.65 19.81 33.61
CA THR A 132 32.83 20.32 34.31
C THR A 132 34.08 19.83 33.58
N PRO A 133 35.01 20.70 33.15
CA PRO A 133 36.29 20.25 32.62
C PRO A 133 37.19 19.72 33.76
N PRO A 134 37.95 18.63 33.57
CA PRO A 134 38.99 18.28 34.53
C PRO A 134 40.11 19.33 34.46
N HIS A 135 40.47 19.87 35.63
CA HIS A 135 41.58 20.79 35.80
C HIS A 135 42.89 20.19 35.27
N VAL A 136 43.56 20.95 34.43
CA VAL A 136 44.96 20.74 34.05
C VAL A 136 45.83 21.08 35.27
N LEU A 137 46.55 20.09 35.81
CA LEU A 137 47.70 20.33 36.68
C LEU A 137 48.96 20.16 35.82
N ALA A 138 49.48 21.30 35.37
CA ALA A 138 50.85 21.44 34.90
C ALA A 138 51.68 22.08 36.02
N ALA A 139 52.66 21.35 36.53
CA ALA A 139 53.81 21.83 37.29
C ALA A 139 54.88 20.74 37.12
N ALA A 140 55.89 20.99 36.28
CA ALA A 140 57.19 21.60 36.62
C ALA A 140 58.21 20.51 37.00
#